data_AF-A0A7C9B2I8-F1
#
_entry.id   AF-A0A7C9B2I8-F1
#
_cell.length_a   1.000
_cell.length_b   1.000
_cell.length_c   1.000
_cell.angle_alpha   90.00
_cell.angle_beta   90.00
_cell.angle_gamma   90.00
#
_symmetry.space_group_name_H-M   'P 1'
#
loop_
_entity.id
_entity.type
_entity.pdbx_description
1 polymer ?
#
loop_
_entity_poly.entity_id
_entity_poly.type
_entity_poly.pdbx_seq_one_letter_code
_entity_poly.pdbx_strand_id
1 'polypeptide(L)'
;ANITVNAVHPGIIMTNLMKHSYLLMRLLQLITGPFIWKNVPQGAATTCYVALHPSLKGVSGKYFVDCNQLRPSSLATNEKLAKDLWDLSEKLINSASKD
;
A
#
# COMPACT_ATOMS: atom_id res chain seq x y z
N ALA A 1 -8.08 23.20 -0.83
CA ALA A 1 -7.22 22.46 -1.78
C ALA A 1 -8.00 21.27 -2.33
N ASN A 2 -7.83 20.90 -3.60
CA ASN A 2 -8.48 19.72 -4.19
C ASN A 2 -7.53 18.52 -4.12
N ILE A 3 -7.32 17.98 -2.91
CA ILE A 3 -6.40 16.86 -2.65
C ILE A 3 -7.22 15.58 -2.49
N THR A 4 -6.82 14.53 -3.20
CA THR A 4 -7.34 13.17 -3.06
C THR A 4 -6.31 12.28 -2.36
N VAL A 5 -6.77 11.40 -1.48
CA VAL A 5 -5.90 10.48 -0.74
C VAL A 5 -6.45 9.07 -0.90
N ASN A 6 -5.68 8.16 -1.47
CA ASN A 6 -6.06 6.76 -1.67
C ASN A 6 -4.91 5.84 -1.26
N ALA A 7 -5.24 4.60 -0.90
CA ALA A 7 -4.28 3.56 -0.59
C ALA A 7 -4.18 2.55 -1.75
N VAL A 8 -2.98 2.01 -1.97
CA VAL A 8 -2.72 1.04 -3.05
C VAL A 8 -1.94 -0.15 -2.54
N HIS A 9 -2.23 -1.33 -3.08
CA HIS A 9 -1.43 -2.53 -2.91
C HIS A 9 -0.75 -2.88 -4.23
N PRO A 10 0.59 -2.86 -4.30
CA PRO A 10 1.31 -3.08 -5.56
C PRO A 10 1.30 -4.56 -5.98
N GLY A 11 0.92 -5.47 -5.07
CA GLY A 11 1.05 -6.92 -5.24
C GLY A 11 2.37 -7.43 -4.69
N ILE A 12 2.64 -8.72 -4.88
CA ILE A 12 3.86 -9.35 -4.38
C ILE A 12 4.94 -9.19 -5.46
N ILE A 13 5.96 -8.37 -5.16
CA ILE A 13 7.04 -8.04 -6.09
C ILE A 13 8.37 -8.34 -5.39
N MET A 14 9.29 -9.00 -6.10
CA MET A 14 10.64 -9.27 -5.58
C MET A 14 11.48 -7.98 -5.58
N THR A 15 11.32 -7.18 -4.54
CA THR A 15 12.11 -5.96 -4.30
C THR A 15 13.12 -6.18 -3.17
N ASN A 16 13.93 -5.17 -2.88
CA ASN A 16 14.89 -5.22 -1.77
C ASN A 16 14.24 -5.18 -0.38
N LEU A 17 12.91 -5.12 -0.28
CA LEU A 17 12.18 -5.16 0.99
C LEU A 17 12.50 -6.44 1.79
N MET A 18 12.64 -7.57 1.09
CA MET A 18 12.91 -8.88 1.71
C MET A 18 14.39 -9.28 1.62
N LYS A 19 15.31 -8.32 1.56
CA LYS A 19 16.75 -8.58 1.35
C LYS A 19 17.39 -9.52 2.36
N HIS A 20 16.96 -9.48 3.62
CA HIS A 20 17.46 -10.35 4.70
C HIS A 20 16.83 -11.75 4.69
N SER A 21 15.82 -11.98 3.85
CA SER A 21 15.16 -13.27 3.68
C SER A 21 15.15 -13.69 2.20
N TYR A 22 16.09 -13.17 1.41
CA TYR A 22 16.07 -13.29 -0.06
C TYR A 22 16.02 -14.75 -0.52
N LEU A 23 16.82 -15.64 0.10
CA LEU A 23 16.87 -17.04 -0.28
C LEU A 23 15.52 -17.74 -0.03
N LEU A 24 14.88 -17.46 1.11
CA LEU A 24 13.55 -17.97 1.44
C LEU A 24 12.49 -17.44 0.47
N MET A 25 12.51 -16.14 0.17
CA MET A 25 11.56 -15.54 -0.77
C MET A 25 11.72 -16.11 -2.19
N ARG A 26 12.96 -16.40 -2.61
CA ARG A 26 13.22 -17.00 -3.91
C ARG A 26 12.73 -18.45 -3.97
N LEU A 27 12.87 -19.20 -2.88
CA LEU A 27 12.27 -20.54 -2.78
C LEU A 27 10.74 -20.48 -2.85
N LEU A 28 10.12 -19.55 -2.11
CA LEU A 28 8.68 -19.33 -2.16
C LEU A 28 8.23 -18.96 -3.59
N GLN A 29 8.98 -18.11 -4.29
CA GLN A 29 8.69 -17.74 -5.67
C GLN A 29 8.72 -18.94 -6.62
N LEU A 30 9.69 -19.84 -6.47
CA LEU A 30 9.74 -21.07 -7.28
C LEU A 30 8.54 -21.98 -7.02
N ILE A 31 8.08 -22.09 -5.76
CA ILE A 31 6.93 -22.93 -5.38
C ILE A 31 5.60 -22.33 -5.84
N THR A 32 5.45 -21.00 -5.73
CA THR A 32 4.17 -20.29 -5.99
C THR A 32 4.03 -19.79 -7.43
N GLY A 33 5.11 -19.78 -8.20
CA GLY A 33 5.10 -19.52 -9.63
C GLY A 33 4.81 -18.07 -10.04
N PRO A 34 4.83 -17.77 -11.35
CA PRO A 34 4.70 -16.42 -11.88
C PRO A 34 3.28 -15.83 -11.76
N PHE A 35 2.28 -16.63 -11.39
CA PHE A 35 0.90 -16.15 -11.24
C PHE A 35 0.68 -15.35 -9.95
N ILE A 36 1.51 -15.59 -8.92
CA ILE A 36 1.44 -14.88 -7.64
C ILE A 36 2.41 -13.70 -7.61
N TRP A 37 3.53 -13.81 -8.33
CA TRP A 37 4.60 -12.82 -8.31
C TRP A 37 4.53 -11.88 -9.51
N LYS A 38 4.57 -10.59 -9.22
CA LYS A 38 4.57 -9.54 -10.23
C LYS A 38 5.97 -9.11 -10.59
N ASN A 39 6.14 -8.70 -11.84
CA ASN A 39 7.30 -7.91 -12.25
C ASN A 39 7.13 -6.42 -11.89
N VAL A 40 8.18 -5.63 -12.07
CA VAL A 40 8.18 -4.20 -11.71
C VAL A 40 7.08 -3.40 -12.42
N PRO A 41 6.89 -3.49 -13.76
CA PRO A 41 5.78 -2.81 -14.43
C PRO A 41 4.39 -3.15 -13.88
N GLN A 42 4.10 -4.44 -13.66
CA GLN A 42 2.83 -4.89 -13.07
C GLN A 42 2.64 -4.35 -11.65
N GLY A 43 3.73 -4.27 -10.88
CA GLY A 43 3.73 -3.73 -9.53
C GLY A 43 3.44 -2.24 -9.45
N ALA A 44 4.00 -1.47 -10.38
CA ALA A 44 3.81 -0.02 -10.47
C ALA A 44 2.43 0.36 -11.03
N ALA A 45 1.79 -0.53 -11.79
CA ALA A 45 0.57 -0.25 -12.53
C ALA A 45 -0.55 0.35 -11.66
N THR A 46 -0.82 -0.22 -10.48
CA THR A 46 -1.90 0.28 -9.60
C THR A 46 -1.61 1.68 -9.07
N THR A 47 -0.35 1.95 -8.69
CA THR A 47 0.07 3.28 -8.24
C THR A 47 -0.09 4.32 -9.36
N CYS A 48 0.40 4.00 -10.57
CA CYS A 48 0.29 4.89 -11.72
C CYS A 48 -1.17 5.13 -12.11
N TYR A 49 -2.00 4.07 -12.14
CA TYR A 49 -3.43 4.18 -12.43
C TYR A 49 -4.14 5.10 -11.43
N VAL A 50 -3.93 4.87 -10.13
CA VAL A 50 -4.57 5.65 -9.06
C VAL A 50 -4.15 7.11 -9.06
N ALA A 51 -2.88 7.39 -9.38
CA ALA A 51 -2.35 8.75 -9.41
C ALA A 51 -2.75 9.54 -10.66
N LEU A 52 -2.88 8.88 -11.83
CA LEU A 52 -2.88 9.58 -13.12
C LEU A 52 -4.14 9.37 -13.96
N HIS A 53 -4.92 8.32 -13.72
CA HIS A 53 -6.01 7.99 -14.63
C HIS A 53 -7.20 8.97 -14.49
N PRO A 54 -7.69 9.60 -15.58
CA PRO A 54 -8.73 10.64 -15.51
C PRO A 54 -10.03 10.19 -14.83
N SER A 55 -10.38 8.91 -14.92
CA SER A 55 -11.59 8.36 -14.28
C SER A 55 -11.55 8.43 -12.75
N LEU A 56 -10.36 8.64 -12.15
CA LEU A 56 -10.18 8.73 -10.71
C LEU A 56 -10.11 10.18 -10.21
N LYS A 57 -10.35 11.16 -11.08
CA LYS A 57 -10.43 12.56 -10.67
C LYS A 57 -11.52 12.73 -9.61
N GLY A 58 -11.13 13.22 -8.43
CA GLY A 58 -12.03 13.43 -7.29
C GLY A 58 -12.30 12.18 -6.46
N VAL A 59 -11.76 11.01 -6.83
CA VAL A 59 -11.89 9.79 -6.03
C VAL A 59 -10.91 9.85 -4.85
N SER A 60 -11.43 9.74 -3.63
CA SER A 60 -10.66 9.81 -2.39
C SER A 60 -11.17 8.80 -1.37
N GLY A 61 -10.33 8.42 -0.41
CA GLY A 61 -10.62 7.49 0.68
C GLY A 61 -10.81 6.04 0.21
N LYS A 62 -10.25 5.65 -0.94
CA LYS A 62 -10.40 4.32 -1.52
C LYS A 62 -9.11 3.49 -1.42
N TYR A 63 -9.28 2.18 -1.50
CA TYR A 63 -8.20 1.20 -1.51
C TYR A 63 -8.22 0.44 -2.85
N PHE A 64 -7.05 0.31 -3.48
CA PHE A 64 -6.92 -0.30 -4.80
C PHE A 64 -5.91 -1.44 -4.82
N VAL A 65 -6.25 -2.49 -5.57
CA VAL A 65 -5.38 -3.63 -5.86
C VAL A 65 -5.61 -4.01 -7.31
N ASP A 66 -4.55 -4.25 -8.09
CA ASP A 66 -4.66 -4.63 -9.50
C ASP A 66 -5.50 -3.65 -10.33
N CYS A 67 -5.32 -2.35 -10.10
CA CYS A 67 -6.10 -1.26 -10.72
C CYS A 67 -7.62 -1.31 -10.46
N ASN A 68 -8.08 -2.12 -9.50
CA ASN A 68 -9.47 -2.25 -9.10
C ASN A 68 -9.69 -1.72 -7.69
N GLN A 69 -10.82 -1.06 -7.45
CA GLN A 69 -11.20 -0.65 -6.10
C GLN A 69 -11.66 -1.87 -5.31
N LEU A 70 -11.07 -2.12 -4.15
CA LEU A 70 -11.45 -3.22 -3.25
C LEU A 70 -11.88 -2.70 -1.87
N ARG A 71 -12.64 -3.55 -1.16
CA ARG A 71 -12.98 -3.30 0.25
C ARG A 71 -11.79 -3.71 1.14
N PRO A 72 -11.24 -2.82 1.97
CA PRO A 72 -10.18 -3.18 2.90
C PRO A 72 -10.75 -3.95 4.12
N SER A 73 -9.87 -4.36 5.04
CA SER A 73 -10.27 -5.08 6.26
C SER A 73 -11.18 -4.23 7.16
N SER A 74 -11.93 -4.88 8.05
CA SER A 74 -12.80 -4.19 9.02
C SER A 74 -12.02 -3.24 9.95
N LEU A 75 -10.81 -3.62 10.34
CA LEU A 75 -9.91 -2.78 11.13
C LEU A 75 -9.46 -1.54 10.36
N ALA A 76 -9.19 -1.68 9.06
CA ALA A 76 -8.77 -0.56 8.21
C ALA A 76 -9.90 0.47 7.98
N THR A 77 -11.16 0.08 8.19
CA THR A 77 -12.32 0.99 8.13
C THR A 77 -12.81 1.46 9.50
N ASN A 78 -12.07 1.17 10.59
CA ASN A 78 -12.45 1.60 11.93
C ASN A 78 -11.95 3.03 12.19
N GLU A 79 -12.87 4.00 12.14
CA GLU A 79 -12.56 5.43 12.32
C GLU A 79 -11.97 5.76 13.69
N LYS A 80 -12.45 5.10 14.76
CA LYS A 80 -11.91 5.30 16.11
C LYS A 80 -10.46 4.86 16.17
N LEU A 81 -10.17 3.66 15.65
CA LEU A 81 -8.80 3.13 15.63
C LEU A 81 -7.86 4.01 14.79
N ALA A 82 -8.34 4.53 13.67
CA ALA A 82 -7.57 5.45 12.83
C ALA A 82 -7.23 6.75 13.59
N LYS A 83 -8.20 7.32 14.32
CA LYS A 83 -7.98 8.52 15.15
C LYS A 83 -6.99 8.27 16.29
N ASP A 84 -7.17 7.16 17.00
CA ASP A 84 -6.27 6.78 18.10
C ASP A 84 -4.83 6.60 17.60
N LEU A 85 -4.66 5.98 16.42
CA LEU A 85 -3.34 5.80 15.79
C LEU A 85 -2.72 7.14 15.35
N TRP A 86 -3.51 8.06 14.81
CA TRP A 86 -3.04 9.38 14.41
C TRP A 86 -2.51 10.17 15.62
N ASP A 87 -3.29 10.24 16.69
CA ASP A 87 -2.94 10.99 17.91
C ASP A 87 -1.70 10.44 18.58
N LEU A 88 -1.58 9.11 18.64
CA LEU A 88 -0.38 8.46 19.14
C LEU A 88 0.84 8.80 18.27
N SER A 89 0.68 8.77 16.95
CA SER A 89 1.77 9.06 16.01
C SER A 89 2.25 10.51 16.13
N GLU A 90 1.32 11.48 16.21
CA GLU A 90 1.65 12.88 16.46
C GLU A 90 2.37 13.08 17.79
N LYS A 91 1.92 12.40 18.86
CA LYS A 91 2.58 12.45 20.16
C LYS A 91 4.01 11.94 20.09
N LEU A 92 4.25 10.81 19.40
CA LEU A 92 5.57 10.22 19.25
C LEU A 92 6.52 11.14 18.47
N ILE A 93 6.07 11.67 17.33
CA ILE A 93 6.85 12.60 16.51
C ILE A 93 7.22 13.86 17.32
N ASN A 94 6.24 14.47 17.99
CA ASN A 94 6.46 15.66 18.81
C ASN A 94 7.38 15.41 20.01
N SER A 95 7.43 14.19 20.54
CA SER A 95 8.40 13.84 21.59
C SER A 95 9.81 13.65 21.04
N ALA A 96 9.96 13.08 19.85
CA ALA A 96 11.26 12.83 19.22
C ALA A 96 11.90 14.11 18.65
N SER A 97 11.12 15.14 18.31
CA SER A 97 11.62 16.42 17.79
C SER A 97 12.00 17.44 18.87
N LYS A 98 11.94 17.07 20.16
CA LYS A 98 12.27 17.96 21.29
C LYS A 98 13.70 17.78 21.83
N ASP A 99 14.48 16.92 21.20
CA ASP A 99 15.94 16.77 21.38
C ASP A 99 16.68 17.37 20.17
#